data_AF-A0A3L5TTN6-F1
#
_entry.id   AF-A0A3L5TTN6-F1
#
_cell.length_a   1.000
_cell.length_b   1.000
_cell.length_c   1.000
_cell.angle_alpha   90.00
_cell.angle_beta   90.00
_cell.angle_gamma   90.00
#
_symmetry.space_group_name_H-M   'P 1'
#
loop_
_entity.id
_entity.type
_entity.pdbx_description
1 polymer ?
#
loop_
_entity_poly.entity_id
_entity_poly.type
_entity_poly.pdbx_seq_one_letter_code
_entity_poly.pdbx_strand_id
1 'polypeptide(L)'
;LEISKSVIYENQDVMYCVLDGLKLTEGNYTVRIRAVNRMYLRSGIVDTNVGVSAFPSYLTGSPSLDQFVTNNTVTVSWTNHFQSQQPIFYEVSAGTKFGGADIIQWQETKNTFIEFEIPLKIKLTKGLMIYLTIRGISANGMTRALNAVVKI
;
A
#
# COMPACT_ATOMS: atom_id res chain seq x y z
N LEU A 1 23.38 -22.13 -4.07
CA LEU A 1 22.33 -21.09 -4.10
C LEU A 1 22.82 -20.04 -5.07
N GLU A 2 22.19 -19.92 -6.23
CA GLU A 2 22.71 -19.18 -7.37
C GLU A 2 21.92 -17.88 -7.53
N ILE A 3 22.61 -16.75 -7.59
CA ILE A 3 21.98 -15.47 -7.94
C ILE A 3 21.73 -15.52 -9.44
N SER A 4 20.48 -15.37 -9.85
CA SER A 4 20.12 -15.34 -11.27
C SER A 4 19.74 -13.93 -11.70
N LYS A 5 20.01 -13.65 -12.97
CA LYS A 5 19.67 -12.38 -13.63
C LYS A 5 18.73 -12.68 -14.79
N SER A 6 17.57 -12.03 -14.82
CA SER A 6 16.69 -12.01 -15.99
C SER A 6 16.54 -10.57 -16.50
N VAL A 7 16.46 -10.41 -17.82
CA VAL A 7 16.28 -9.11 -18.48
C VAL A 7 14.94 -9.17 -19.21
N ILE A 8 14.06 -8.22 -18.92
CA ILE A 8 12.74 -8.15 -19.52
C ILE A 8 12.70 -6.94 -20.45
N TYR A 9 12.17 -7.17 -21.65
CA TYR A 9 12.01 -6.16 -22.69
C TYR A 9 10.53 -5.80 -22.78
N GLU A 10 10.16 -4.55 -22.53
CA GLU A 10 8.86 -4.00 -22.91
C GLU A 10 9.02 -3.06 -24.11
N ASN A 11 8.23 -3.27 -25.17
CA ASN A 11 8.04 -2.36 -26.31
C ASN A 11 9.29 -1.61 -26.83
N GLN A 12 10.44 -2.29 -26.86
CA GLN A 12 11.74 -1.76 -27.32
C GLN A 12 12.27 -0.52 -26.56
N ASP A 13 11.63 -0.06 -25.49
CA ASP A 13 12.17 0.94 -24.57
C ASP A 13 11.57 0.80 -23.15
N VAL A 14 12.43 1.02 -22.16
CA VAL A 14 12.38 0.59 -20.74
C VAL A 14 12.78 -0.88 -20.55
N MET A 15 14.08 -1.06 -20.34
CA MET A 15 14.68 -2.31 -19.89
C MET A 15 14.80 -2.31 -18.36
N TYR A 16 14.22 -3.32 -17.71
CA TYR A 16 14.54 -3.63 -16.32
C TYR A 16 15.18 -5.00 -16.20
N CYS A 17 15.96 -5.15 -15.15
CA CYS A 17 16.67 -6.37 -14.82
C CYS A 17 16.15 -6.87 -13.48
N VAL A 18 15.74 -8.13 -13.42
CA VAL A 18 15.38 -8.77 -12.16
C VAL A 18 16.57 -9.58 -11.69
N LEU A 19 16.95 -9.38 -10.43
CA LEU A 19 17.94 -10.18 -9.73
C LEU A 19 17.22 -11.05 -8.71
N ASP A 20 17.29 -12.36 -8.90
CA ASP A 20 16.66 -13.35 -8.03
C ASP A 20 17.72 -14.09 -7.20
N GLY A 21 17.28 -14.70 -6.10
CA GLY A 21 18.16 -15.46 -5.21
C GLY A 21 19.03 -14.60 -4.28
N LEU A 22 18.80 -13.28 -4.25
CA LEU A 22 19.43 -12.39 -3.28
C LEU A 22 18.92 -12.70 -1.87
N LYS A 23 19.80 -13.15 -0.99
CA LYS A 23 19.52 -13.30 0.45
C LYS A 23 19.85 -12.00 1.17
N LEU A 24 18.96 -11.02 1.04
CA LEU A 24 19.08 -9.73 1.72
C LEU A 24 18.53 -9.86 3.15
N THR A 25 19.21 -9.21 4.10
CA THR A 25 18.78 -9.06 5.50
C THR A 25 18.41 -7.60 5.74
N GLU A 26 17.93 -7.28 6.94
CA GLU A 26 17.72 -5.87 7.34
C GLU A 26 19.00 -5.06 7.10
N GLY A 27 18.87 -3.91 6.43
CA GLY A 27 20.00 -3.01 6.24
C GLY A 27 19.91 -2.14 4.99
N ASN A 28 20.91 -1.27 4.81
CA ASN A 28 21.05 -0.43 3.64
C ASN A 28 22.08 -1.04 2.69
N TYR A 29 21.67 -1.22 1.44
CA TYR A 29 22.50 -1.79 0.38
C TYR A 29 22.80 -0.72 -0.67
N THR A 30 24.06 -0.59 -1.07
CA THR A 30 24.41 0.25 -2.22
C THR A 30 24.25 -0.55 -3.50
N VAL A 31 23.32 -0.14 -4.34
CA VAL A 31 23.15 -0.65 -5.70
C VAL A 31 24.03 0.17 -6.63
N ARG A 32 24.96 -0.49 -7.33
CA ARG A 32 25.86 0.14 -8.31
C ARG A 32 25.60 -0.41 -9.70
N ILE A 33 25.37 0.48 -10.65
CA ILE A 33 25.08 0.14 -12.03
C ILE A 33 26.14 0.79 -12.92
N ARG A 34 26.61 0.03 -13.91
CA ARG A 34 27.41 0.57 -15.02
C ARG A 34 27.15 -0.23 -16.29
N ALA A 35 27.23 0.47 -17.42
CA ALA A 35 27.15 -0.17 -18.73
C ALA A 35 28.51 -0.78 -19.10
N VAL A 36 28.46 -1.88 -19.86
CA VAL A 36 29.60 -2.47 -20.55
C VAL A 36 29.19 -2.68 -22.00
N ASN A 37 29.95 -2.12 -22.94
CA ASN A 37 29.66 -2.28 -24.37
C ASN A 37 30.28 -3.57 -24.93
N ARG A 38 30.07 -3.85 -26.23
CA ARG A 38 30.59 -5.04 -26.91
C ARG A 38 32.12 -5.11 -26.98
N MET A 39 32.81 -3.99 -26.76
CA MET A 39 34.27 -3.89 -26.71
C MET A 39 34.82 -3.91 -25.27
N TYR A 40 33.98 -4.30 -24.29
CA TYR A 40 34.32 -4.35 -22.86
C TYR A 40 34.68 -3.01 -22.21
N LEU A 41 34.44 -1.88 -22.90
CA LEU A 41 34.57 -0.55 -22.30
C LEU A 41 33.43 -0.32 -21.31
N ARG A 42 33.76 0.34 -20.20
CA ARG A 42 32.89 0.54 -19.04
C ARG A 42 32.48 2.01 -18.95
N SER A 43 31.20 2.28 -18.69
CA SER A 43 30.76 3.63 -18.33
C SER A 43 31.24 4.02 -16.93
N GLY A 44 30.96 5.26 -16.53
CA GLY A 44 30.92 5.63 -15.11
C GLY A 44 29.92 4.77 -14.32
N ILE A 45 30.05 4.79 -13.00
CA ILE A 45 29.14 4.12 -12.07
C ILE A 45 28.05 5.09 -11.66
N VAL A 46 26.81 4.64 -11.72
CA VAL A 46 25.67 5.29 -11.05
C VAL A 46 25.31 4.43 -9.85
N ASP A 47 25.16 5.05 -8.69
CA ASP A 47 24.82 4.34 -7.47
C ASP A 47 23.68 4.99 -6.68
N THR A 48 23.00 4.15 -5.91
CA THR A 48 21.93 4.55 -4.99
C THR A 48 21.90 3.60 -3.80
N ASN A 49 21.33 4.05 -2.68
CA ASN A 49 21.11 3.21 -1.51
C ASN A 49 19.67 2.70 -1.50
N VAL A 50 19.51 1.40 -1.24
CA VAL A 50 18.23 0.72 -1.08
C VAL A 50 18.16 0.17 0.32
N GLY A 51 17.16 0.62 1.09
CA GLY A 51 16.84 0.04 2.39
C GLY A 51 16.05 -1.25 2.20
N VAL A 52 16.52 -2.34 2.79
CA VAL A 52 15.79 -3.59 2.90
C VAL A 52 15.28 -3.69 4.33
N SER A 53 13.97 -3.77 4.47
CA SER A 53 13.34 -3.98 5.77
C SER A 53 12.39 -5.16 5.77
N ALA A 54 12.60 -6.09 6.70
CA ALA A 54 11.74 -7.25 6.92
C ALA A 54 10.72 -7.02 8.04
N PHE A 55 10.70 -5.83 8.67
CA PHE A 55 9.75 -5.54 9.73
C PHE A 55 8.33 -5.36 9.18
N PRO A 56 7.37 -6.21 9.59
CA PRO A 56 6.00 -6.09 9.13
C PRO A 56 5.33 -4.85 9.70
N SER A 57 4.47 -4.23 8.89
CA SER A 57 3.35 -3.47 9.44
C SER A 57 2.43 -4.43 10.21
N TYR A 58 1.91 -3.97 11.34
CA TYR A 58 0.93 -4.74 12.13
C TYR A 58 -0.23 -3.86 12.57
N LEU A 59 -1.36 -4.52 12.81
CA LEU A 59 -2.54 -3.87 13.35
C LEU A 59 -2.36 -3.66 14.85
N THR A 60 -2.73 -2.49 15.33
CA THR A 60 -2.76 -2.15 16.74
C THR A 60 -4.21 -2.11 17.20
N GLY A 61 -4.55 -2.95 18.18
CA GLY A 61 -5.83 -2.89 18.88
C GLY A 61 -7.04 -3.48 18.14
N SER A 62 -8.21 -2.92 18.46
CA SER A 62 -9.54 -3.35 18.01
C SER A 62 -9.79 -2.99 16.53
N PRO A 63 -10.64 -3.73 15.79
CA PRO A 63 -11.06 -3.33 14.45
C PRO A 63 -12.11 -2.19 14.42
N SER A 64 -12.57 -1.73 15.58
CA SER A 64 -13.52 -0.62 15.69
C SER A 64 -12.87 0.71 15.32
N LEU A 65 -13.42 1.38 14.32
CA LEU A 65 -12.95 2.70 13.89
C LEU A 65 -13.72 3.82 14.60
N ASP A 66 -13.05 4.96 14.77
CA ASP A 66 -13.74 6.19 15.16
C ASP A 66 -14.56 6.69 13.97
N GLN A 67 -15.84 6.96 14.19
CA GLN A 67 -16.75 7.44 13.15
C GLN A 67 -17.50 8.70 13.60
N PHE A 68 -17.72 9.60 12.66
CA PHE A 68 -18.58 10.76 12.81
C PHE A 68 -19.54 10.81 11.61
N VAL A 69 -20.82 10.97 11.87
CA VAL A 69 -21.86 10.97 10.83
C VAL A 69 -22.67 12.25 10.96
N THR A 70 -22.71 13.04 9.89
CA THR A 70 -23.56 14.23 9.80
C THR A 70 -24.36 14.16 8.51
N ASN A 71 -25.68 14.08 8.63
CA ASN A 71 -26.60 13.87 7.50
C ASN A 71 -26.24 12.64 6.67
N ASN A 72 -25.65 12.86 5.49
CA ASN A 72 -25.26 11.84 4.53
C ASN A 72 -23.73 11.68 4.40
N THR A 73 -22.98 12.46 5.18
CA THR A 73 -21.53 12.50 5.19
C THR A 73 -21.01 11.67 6.36
N VAL A 74 -20.06 10.79 6.05
CA VAL A 74 -19.44 9.87 6.99
C VAL A 74 -17.95 10.14 7.00
N THR A 75 -17.43 10.47 8.18
CA THR A 75 -16.00 10.59 8.42
C THR A 75 -15.56 9.38 9.26
N VAL A 76 -14.54 8.66 8.82
CA VAL A 76 -14.00 7.48 9.51
C VAL A 76 -12.51 7.66 9.71
N SER A 77 -12.03 7.41 10.94
CA SER A 77 -10.61 7.50 11.32
C SER A 77 -10.10 6.13 11.78
N TRP A 78 -8.93 5.76 11.25
CA TRP A 78 -8.12 4.62 11.67
C TRP A 78 -6.80 5.07 12.30
N THR A 79 -6.82 6.24 12.94
CA THR A 79 -5.69 6.75 13.73
C THR A 79 -5.28 5.72 14.77
N ASN A 80 -3.98 5.42 14.87
CA ASN A 80 -3.42 4.41 15.77
C ASN A 80 -3.88 2.96 15.53
N HIS A 81 -4.38 2.60 14.33
CA HIS A 81 -4.68 1.20 13.97
C HIS A 81 -3.56 0.48 13.22
N PHE A 82 -2.60 1.23 12.67
CA PHE A 82 -1.46 0.68 11.95
C PHE A 82 -0.18 1.19 12.57
N GLN A 83 0.76 0.28 12.82
CA GLN A 83 2.10 0.63 13.28
C GLN A 83 3.16 0.00 12.35
N SER A 84 4.19 0.78 12.06
CA SER A 84 5.36 0.37 11.29
C SER A 84 6.55 1.24 11.69
N GLN A 85 7.75 0.73 11.47
CA GLN A 85 8.99 1.51 11.58
C GLN A 85 9.21 2.42 10.36
N GLN A 86 8.47 2.16 9.28
CA GLN A 86 8.51 2.91 8.03
C GLN A 86 7.23 3.73 7.86
N PRO A 87 7.26 4.82 7.06
CA PRO A 87 6.04 5.52 6.66
C PRO A 87 5.00 4.56 6.08
N ILE A 88 3.73 4.81 6.39
CA ILE A 88 2.59 4.00 5.94
C ILE A 88 1.74 4.84 5.00
N PHE A 89 1.35 4.23 3.89
CA PHE A 89 0.36 4.73 2.93
C PHE A 89 -0.90 3.86 3.07
N TYR A 90 -2.06 4.42 2.74
CA TYR A 90 -3.33 3.71 2.90
C TYR A 90 -4.07 3.61 1.57
N GLU A 91 -4.64 2.44 1.29
CA GLU A 91 -5.70 2.29 0.31
C GLU A 91 -7.02 2.02 1.03
N VAL A 92 -8.10 2.66 0.61
CA VAL A 92 -9.41 2.52 1.26
C VAL A 92 -10.51 2.25 0.23
N SER A 93 -11.38 1.30 0.55
CA SER A 93 -12.66 1.09 -0.14
C SER A 93 -13.80 1.01 0.87
N ALA A 94 -15.01 1.35 0.42
CA ALA A 94 -16.21 1.21 1.23
C ALA A 94 -17.40 0.73 0.38
N GLY A 95 -18.23 -0.12 0.97
CA GLY A 95 -19.41 -0.65 0.31
C GLY A 95 -20.50 -1.13 1.25
N THR A 96 -21.64 -1.50 0.67
CA THR A 96 -22.79 -2.06 1.40
C THR A 96 -22.63 -3.54 1.74
N LYS A 97 -21.52 -4.16 1.31
CA LYS A 97 -21.12 -5.54 1.58
C LYS A 97 -19.62 -5.62 1.82
N PHE A 98 -19.18 -6.69 2.50
CA PHE A 98 -17.77 -6.94 2.73
C PHE A 98 -16.98 -7.02 1.41
N GLY A 99 -15.87 -6.27 1.31
CA GLY A 99 -15.07 -6.14 0.08
C GLY A 99 -15.74 -5.34 -1.04
N GLY A 100 -16.92 -4.76 -0.79
CA GLY A 100 -17.62 -3.90 -1.73
C GLY A 100 -16.95 -2.52 -1.87
N ALA A 101 -17.22 -1.88 -3.01
CA ALA A 101 -16.70 -0.56 -3.37
C ALA A 101 -17.80 0.34 -3.98
N ASP A 102 -19.07 0.03 -3.73
CA ASP A 102 -20.23 0.73 -4.29
C ASP A 102 -20.48 2.11 -3.67
N ILE A 103 -19.78 2.43 -2.57
CA ILE A 103 -19.76 3.74 -1.90
C ILE A 103 -18.45 4.48 -2.21
N ILE A 104 -17.29 3.87 -1.93
CA ILE A 104 -15.96 4.39 -2.26
C ILE A 104 -15.21 3.34 -3.09
N GLN A 105 -14.78 3.71 -4.30
CA GLN A 105 -13.79 2.95 -5.07
C GLN A 105 -12.42 3.04 -4.40
N TRP A 106 -11.56 2.02 -4.60
CA TRP A 106 -10.21 2.01 -4.05
C TRP A 106 -9.49 3.32 -4.32
N GLN A 107 -9.10 4.00 -3.25
CA GLN A 107 -8.38 5.26 -3.33
C GLN A 107 -7.24 5.31 -2.33
N GLU A 108 -6.16 5.96 -2.74
CA GLU A 108 -4.95 6.13 -1.95
C GLU A 108 -5.01 7.39 -1.08
N THR A 109 -4.46 7.31 0.13
CA THR A 109 -4.30 8.46 1.02
C THR A 109 -3.12 8.28 1.97
N LYS A 110 -2.54 9.40 2.41
CA LYS A 110 -1.56 9.43 3.53
C LYS A 110 -2.21 9.78 4.86
N ASN A 111 -3.48 10.20 4.85
CA ASN A 111 -4.21 10.54 6.05
C ASN A 111 -4.67 9.28 6.76
N THR A 112 -4.85 9.36 8.08
CA THR A 112 -5.43 8.30 8.89
C THR A 112 -6.96 8.39 9.00
N PHE A 113 -7.58 9.12 8.08
CA PHE A 113 -9.03 9.30 8.00
C PHE A 113 -9.48 9.48 6.56
N ILE A 114 -10.78 9.28 6.37
CA ILE A 114 -11.48 9.53 5.12
C ILE A 114 -12.84 10.13 5.39
N GLU A 115 -13.30 10.98 4.49
CA GLU A 115 -14.66 11.50 4.47
C GLU A 115 -15.30 11.13 3.14
N PHE A 116 -16.56 10.71 3.20
CA PHE A 116 -17.33 10.38 2.01
C PHE A 116 -18.82 10.60 2.24
N GLU A 117 -19.53 10.88 1.15
CA GLU A 117 -20.99 10.91 1.14
C GLU A 117 -21.53 9.55 0.69
N ILE A 118 -22.67 9.14 1.27
CA ILE A 118 -23.34 7.92 0.82
C ILE A 118 -24.05 8.22 -0.52
N PRO A 119 -23.76 7.49 -1.61
CA PRO A 119 -24.40 7.74 -2.90
C PRO A 119 -25.94 7.69 -2.81
N LEU A 120 -26.63 8.62 -3.49
CA LEU A 120 -28.11 8.71 -3.48
C LEU A 120 -28.83 7.42 -3.92
N LYS A 121 -28.16 6.57 -4.71
CA LYS A 121 -28.65 5.25 -5.14
C LYS A 121 -28.77 4.25 -3.97
N ILE A 122 -28.09 4.50 -2.85
CA ILE A 122 -28.14 3.69 -1.64
C ILE A 122 -29.19 4.31 -0.72
N LYS A 123 -30.19 3.51 -0.33
CA LYS A 123 -31.24 3.95 0.58
C LYS A 123 -30.67 4.12 1.98
N LEU A 124 -30.74 5.34 2.51
CA LEU A 124 -30.33 5.64 3.88
C LEU A 124 -31.40 5.17 4.86
N THR A 125 -31.23 3.97 5.41
CA THR A 125 -32.12 3.39 6.43
C THR A 125 -31.41 3.32 7.77
N LYS A 126 -32.16 3.53 8.87
CA LYS A 126 -31.64 3.35 10.23
C LYS A 126 -31.00 1.96 10.38
N GLY A 127 -29.73 1.91 10.76
CA GLY A 127 -28.97 0.68 10.90
C GLY A 127 -28.29 0.18 9.63
N LEU A 128 -28.15 1.02 8.60
CA LEU A 128 -27.34 0.71 7.43
C LEU A 128 -25.90 0.43 7.88
N MET A 129 -25.37 -0.72 7.45
CA MET A 129 -23.98 -1.10 7.69
C MET A 129 -23.14 -0.78 6.47
N ILE A 130 -22.06 -0.05 6.69
CA ILE A 130 -21.04 0.26 5.70
C ILE A 130 -19.80 -0.56 6.06
N TYR A 131 -19.34 -1.36 5.11
CA TYR A 131 -18.16 -2.18 5.23
C TYR A 131 -16.98 -1.44 4.62
N LEU A 132 -15.95 -1.19 5.42
CA LEU A 132 -14.71 -0.57 4.98
C LEU A 132 -13.59 -1.59 4.96
N THR A 133 -12.72 -1.47 3.95
CA THR A 133 -11.43 -2.16 3.92
C THR A 133 -10.35 -1.10 3.79
N ILE A 134 -9.45 -1.04 4.78
CA ILE A 134 -8.27 -0.17 4.79
C ILE A 134 -7.04 -1.05 4.66
N ARG A 135 -6.16 -0.78 3.70
CA ARG A 135 -4.86 -1.43 3.58
C ARG A 135 -3.77 -0.46 3.98
N GLY A 136 -3.07 -0.74 5.07
CA GLY A 136 -1.82 -0.06 5.42
C GLY A 136 -0.65 -0.71 4.70
N ILE A 137 0.04 0.08 3.88
CA ILE A 137 1.17 -0.33 3.06
C ILE A 137 2.38 0.44 3.57
N SER A 138 3.33 -0.24 4.21
CA SER A 138 4.58 0.40 4.63
C SER A 138 5.51 0.62 3.44
N ALA A 139 6.44 1.58 3.54
CA ALA A 139 7.35 1.93 2.45
C ALA A 139 8.21 0.76 1.91
N ASN A 140 8.38 -0.32 2.67
CA ASN A 140 9.02 -1.57 2.23
C ASN A 140 8.07 -2.53 1.48
N GLY A 141 6.85 -2.10 1.14
CA GLY A 141 5.85 -2.87 0.40
C GLY A 141 5.02 -3.85 1.25
N MET A 142 5.28 -3.94 2.56
CA MET A 142 4.52 -4.84 3.43
C MET A 142 3.11 -4.30 3.68
N THR A 143 2.11 -5.16 3.45
CA THR A 143 0.70 -4.77 3.48
C THR A 143 -0.06 -5.48 4.60
N ARG A 144 -0.91 -4.72 5.30
CA ARG A 144 -1.92 -5.25 6.23
C ARG A 144 -3.29 -4.65 5.95
N ALA A 145 -4.32 -5.47 6.03
CA ALA A 145 -5.70 -5.05 5.85
C ALA A 145 -6.44 -4.99 7.19
N LEU A 146 -7.18 -3.92 7.41
CA LEU A 146 -8.18 -3.76 8.45
C LEU A 146 -9.56 -3.75 7.78
N ASN A 147 -10.42 -4.67 8.17
CA ASN A 147 -11.83 -4.67 7.77
C ASN A 147 -12.67 -4.18 8.93
N ALA A 148 -13.46 -3.14 8.70
CA ALA A 148 -14.28 -2.49 9.70
C ALA A 148 -15.72 -2.35 9.23
N VAL A 149 -16.63 -2.20 10.20
CA VAL A 149 -18.04 -1.94 9.94
C VAL A 149 -18.45 -0.67 10.66
N VAL A 150 -18.96 0.29 9.90
CA VAL A 150 -19.53 1.53 10.41
C VAL A 150 -21.05 1.44 10.29
N LYS A 151 -21.75 1.80 11.36
CA LYS A 151 -23.22 1.80 11.39
C LYS A 151 -23.75 3.23 11.28
N ILE A 152 -24.68 3.43 10.36
CA ILE A 152 -25.42 4.68 10.14
C ILE A 152 -26.79 4.60 10.83
#